data_AF-A0A1W1ID73-F1
#
_entry.id   AF-A0A1W1ID73-F1
#
_cell.length_a   1.000
_cell.length_b   1.000
_cell.length_c   1.000
_cell.angle_alpha   90.00
_cell.angle_beta   90.00
_cell.angle_gamma   90.00
#
_symmetry.space_group_name_H-M   'P 1'
#
loop_
_entity.id
_entity.type
_entity.pdbx_description
1 polymer ?
#
loop_
_entity_poly.entity_id
_entity_poly.type
_entity_poly.pdbx_seq_one_letter_code
_entity_poly.pdbx_strand_id
1 'polypeptide(L)'
;MLPLLLTYLVDIIKRQRMIILALMKLVLLLTRNSRMPQLTAPDNLNYQKLKIDELPLIEKVDKLDYRLLLQTHFEKTGKVLQPIQRRKGVKINLDLNTTCPCCS
;
A
#
# COMPACT_ATOMS: atom_id res chain seq x y z
N MET A 1 32.60 30.23 61.32
CA MET A 1 32.29 30.53 59.90
C MET A 1 32.63 29.36 58.98
N LEU A 2 33.89 28.92 58.92
CA LEU A 2 34.34 27.77 58.11
C LEU A 2 33.61 26.42 58.37
N PRO A 3 33.31 26.01 59.63
CA PRO A 3 32.62 24.73 59.87
C PRO A 3 31.16 24.75 59.41
N LEU A 4 30.49 25.91 59.48
CA LEU A 4 29.11 26.08 59.02
C LEU A 4 29.00 25.99 57.50
N LEU A 5 29.99 26.55 56.79
CA LEU A 5 30.09 26.41 55.34
C LEU A 5 30.31 24.94 54.95
N LEU A 6 31.18 24.23 55.69
CA LEU A 6 31.50 22.84 55.41
C LEU A 6 30.27 21.92 55.61
N THR A 7 29.50 22.11 56.69
CA THR A 7 28.29 21.33 56.94
C THR A 7 27.22 21.60 55.88
N TYR A 8 27.06 22.86 55.45
CA TYR A 8 26.15 23.24 54.38
C TYR A 8 26.49 22.55 53.05
N LEU A 9 27.77 22.55 52.67
CA LEU A 9 28.24 21.87 51.45
C LEU A 9 28.04 20.35 51.52
N VAL A 10 28.34 19.73 52.67
CA VAL A 10 28.11 18.31 52.89
C VAL A 10 26.63 17.95 52.75
N ASP A 11 25.72 18.79 53.25
CA ASP A 11 24.28 18.58 53.11
C ASP A 11 23.79 18.75 51.66
N ILE A 12 24.38 19.66 50.89
CA ILE A 12 24.12 19.76 49.45
C ILE A 12 24.55 18.47 48.74
N ILE A 13 25.75 17.97 49.02
CA ILE A 13 26.27 16.74 48.42
C ILE A 13 25.37 15.55 48.76
N LYS A 14 24.90 15.44 50.01
CA LYS A 14 23.96 14.39 50.43
C LYS A 14 22.64 14.47 49.66
N ARG A 15 22.08 15.67 49.49
CA ARG A 15 20.85 15.88 48.71
C ARG A 15 21.04 15.52 47.24
N GLN A 16 22.13 15.97 46.62
CA GLN A 16 22.47 15.62 45.23
C GLN A 16 22.60 14.11 45.05
N ARG A 17 23.26 13.41 45.98
CA ARG A 17 23.38 11.95 45.96
C ARG A 17 22.02 11.25 45.98
N MET A 18 21.09 11.71 46.82
CA MET A 18 19.73 11.14 46.87
C MET A 18 18.97 11.34 45.58
N ILE A 19 19.08 12.52 44.95
CA ILE A 19 18.45 12.81 43.66
C ILE A 19 19.03 11.91 42.56
N ILE A 20 20.36 11.77 42.49
CA ILE A 20 21.03 10.90 41.51
C ILE A 20 20.56 9.45 41.64
N LEU A 21 20.51 8.92 42.87
CA LEU A 21 20.03 7.56 43.12
C LEU A 21 18.57 7.36 42.70
N ALA A 22 17.70 8.35 42.96
CA ALA A 22 16.30 8.32 42.55
C ALA A 22 16.16 8.32 41.02
N LEU A 23 16.94 9.16 40.33
CA LEU A 23 16.96 9.22 38.86
C LEU A 23 17.47 7.93 38.24
N MET A 24 18.54 7.34 38.78
CA MET A 24 19.05 6.04 38.31
C MET A 24 18.01 4.93 38.46
N LYS A 25 17.28 4.89 39.59
CA LYS A 25 16.19 3.93 39.80
C LYS A 25 15.06 4.13 38.79
N LEU A 26 14.70 5.37 38.48
CA LEU A 26 13.68 5.70 37.49
C LEU A 26 14.10 5.23 36.08
N VAL A 27 15.35 5.50 35.69
CA VAL A 27 15.89 5.04 34.40
C VAL A 27 15.85 3.51 34.31
N LEU A 28 16.26 2.79 35.36
CA LEU A 28 16.21 1.32 35.39
C LEU A 28 14.78 0.78 35.25
N LEU A 29 13.80 1.43 35.88
CA LEU A 29 12.40 1.02 35.79
C LEU A 29 11.85 1.25 34.38
N LEU A 30 12.16 2.40 33.78
CA LEU A 30 11.78 2.75 32.42
C LEU A 30 12.40 1.77 31.42
N THR A 31 13.70 1.48 31.51
CA THR A 31 14.38 0.56 30.59
C THR A 31 13.89 -0.88 30.75
N ARG A 32 13.68 -1.36 31.99
CA ARG A 32 13.17 -2.71 32.25
C ARG A 32 11.74 -2.91 31.72
N ASN A 33 10.90 -1.88 31.78
CA ASN A 33 9.52 -1.94 31.29
C ASN A 33 9.37 -1.42 29.86
N SER A 34 10.44 -0.93 29.24
CA SER A 34 10.40 -0.45 27.87
C SER A 34 10.29 -1.63 26.90
N ARG A 35 9.38 -1.52 25.94
CA ARG A 35 9.37 -2.38 24.74
C ARG A 35 10.33 -1.85 23.67
N MET A 36 11.31 -1.03 24.06
CA MET A 36 12.25 -0.44 23.12
C MET A 36 13.14 -1.57 22.59
N PRO A 37 13.18 -1.78 21.27
CA PRO A 37 14.11 -2.74 20.70
C PRO A 37 15.53 -2.33 21.10
N GLN A 38 16.34 -3.29 21.53
CA GLN A 38 17.75 -3.03 21.79
C GLN A 38 18.38 -2.53 20.47
N LEU A 39 19.34 -1.60 20.55
CA LEU A 39 20.17 -1.25 19.41
C LEU A 39 21.06 -2.45 19.07
N THR A 40 20.50 -3.44 18.38
CA THR A 40 21.26 -4.49 17.71
C THR A 40 21.91 -3.89 16.47
N ALA A 41 23.01 -4.51 16.02
CA ALA A 41 23.59 -4.18 14.72
C ALA A 41 22.48 -4.21 13.65
N PRO A 42 22.54 -3.35 12.61
CA PRO A 42 21.50 -3.33 11.59
C PRO A 42 21.35 -4.74 11.02
N ASP A 43 20.21 -5.36 11.31
CA ASP A 43 19.94 -6.71 10.84
C ASP A 43 19.92 -6.66 9.30
N ASN A 44 20.71 -7.53 8.65
CA ASN A 44 20.66 -7.70 7.19
C ASN A 44 19.41 -8.49 6.82
N LEU A 45 18.23 -7.95 7.20
CA LEU A 45 16.94 -8.55 6.94
C LEU A 45 16.74 -8.55 5.43
N ASN A 46 16.36 -9.71 4.90
CA ASN A 46 15.93 -9.84 3.53
C ASN A 46 14.52 -9.21 3.40
N TYR A 47 14.47 -7.88 3.42
CA TYR A 47 13.23 -7.14 3.21
C TYR A 47 12.65 -7.51 1.85
N GLN A 48 11.32 -7.48 1.75
CA GLN A 48 10.60 -7.77 0.52
C GLN A 48 10.97 -6.70 -0.52
N LYS A 49 11.98 -6.99 -1.32
CA LYS A 49 12.45 -6.12 -2.41
C LYS A 49 11.26 -5.83 -3.32
N LEU A 50 11.19 -4.60 -3.82
CA LEU A 50 10.19 -4.17 -4.79
C LEU A 50 10.16 -5.19 -5.94
N LYS A 51 9.07 -5.95 -6.05
CA LYS A 51 8.84 -6.83 -7.19
C LYS A 51 8.24 -5.96 -8.27
N ILE A 52 8.93 -5.86 -9.40
CA ILE A 52 8.42 -5.18 -10.58
C ILE A 52 7.45 -6.16 -11.24
N ASP A 53 6.21 -5.73 -11.46
CA ASP A 53 5.22 -6.52 -12.18
C ASP A 53 5.64 -6.68 -13.65
N GLU A 54 5.22 -7.78 -14.25
CA GLU A 54 5.41 -7.99 -15.69
C GLU A 54 4.57 -6.97 -16.49
N LEU A 55 5.11 -6.53 -17.64
CA LEU A 55 4.37 -5.63 -18.51
C LEU A 55 3.10 -6.30 -19.02
N PRO A 56 1.99 -5.56 -19.16
CA PRO A 56 0.77 -6.11 -19.74
C PRO A 56 1.01 -6.52 -21.20
N LEU A 57 0.44 -7.67 -21.58
CA LEU A 57 0.42 -8.11 -22.97
C LEU A 57 -0.59 -7.27 -23.75
N ILE A 58 -0.10 -6.51 -24.74
CA ILE A 58 -0.95 -5.78 -25.67
C ILE A 58 -1.27 -6.70 -26.85
N GLU A 59 -2.45 -7.32 -26.84
CA GLU A 59 -2.92 -8.14 -27.95
C GLU A 59 -3.27 -7.25 -29.15
N LYS A 60 -2.79 -7.65 -30.34
CA LYS A 60 -3.19 -7.00 -31.59
C LYS A 60 -4.58 -7.49 -31.94
N VAL A 61 -5.53 -6.56 -32.06
CA VAL A 61 -6.88 -6.87 -32.51
C VAL A 61 -6.87 -7.01 -34.03
N ASP A 62 -7.25 -8.17 -34.52
CA ASP A 62 -7.43 -8.40 -35.96
C ASP A 62 -8.64 -7.62 -36.47
N LYS A 63 -8.48 -6.97 -37.63
CA LYS A 63 -9.61 -6.31 -38.31
C LYS A 63 -10.53 -7.37 -38.92
N LEU A 64 -11.82 -7.26 -38.62
CA LEU A 64 -12.85 -8.18 -39.06
C LEU A 64 -13.82 -7.46 -40.00
N ASP A 65 -14.27 -8.12 -41.06
CA ASP A 65 -15.35 -7.58 -41.90
C ASP A 65 -16.72 -8.04 -41.35
N TYR A 66 -17.51 -7.07 -40.88
CA TYR A 66 -18.85 -7.32 -40.36
C TYR A 66 -19.76 -8.06 -41.36
N ARG A 67 -19.69 -7.71 -42.64
CA ARG A 67 -20.56 -8.33 -43.67
C ARG A 67 -20.21 -9.79 -43.87
N LEU A 68 -18.91 -10.09 -43.90
CA LEU A 68 -18.39 -11.46 -43.99
C LEU A 68 -18.81 -12.29 -42.77
N LEU A 69 -18.75 -11.71 -41.56
CA LEU A 69 -19.20 -12.39 -40.34
C LEU A 69 -20.69 -12.76 -40.37
N LEU A 70 -21.55 -11.86 -40.85
CA LEU A 70 -22.99 -12.16 -40.98
C LEU A 70 -23.24 -13.28 -42.00
N GLN A 71 -22.56 -13.24 -43.14
CA GLN A 71 -22.71 -14.24 -44.19
C GLN A 71 -22.24 -15.62 -43.72
N THR A 72 -21.04 -15.70 -43.16
CA THR A 72 -20.48 -16.96 -42.64
C THR A 72 -21.33 -17.58 -41.53
N HIS A 73 -21.97 -16.77 -40.69
CA HIS A 73 -22.93 -17.28 -39.70
C HIS A 73 -24.18 -17.87 -40.36
N PHE A 74 -24.72 -17.18 -41.36
CA PHE A 74 -25.92 -17.63 -42.09
C PHE A 74 -25.66 -18.95 -42.83
N GLU A 75 -24.52 -19.07 -43.51
CA GLU A 75 -24.13 -20.31 -44.21
C GLU A 75 -23.96 -21.48 -43.24
N LYS A 76 -23.39 -21.26 -42.06
CA LYS A 76 -23.18 -22.31 -41.05
C LYS A 76 -24.48 -22.76 -40.36
N THR A 77 -25.37 -21.81 -40.05
CA THR A 77 -26.50 -22.05 -39.13
C THR A 77 -27.85 -22.08 -39.85
N GLY A 78 -27.91 -21.58 -41.08
CA GLY A 78 -29.15 -21.36 -41.85
C GLY A 78 -30.06 -20.28 -41.28
N LYS A 79 -29.58 -19.51 -40.28
CA LYS A 79 -30.36 -18.51 -39.55
C LYS A 79 -29.68 -17.15 -39.58
N VAL A 80 -30.49 -16.11 -39.80
CA VAL A 80 -30.05 -14.72 -39.73
C VAL A 80 -29.81 -14.35 -38.26
N LEU A 81 -28.69 -13.68 -37.97
CA LEU A 81 -28.41 -13.13 -36.64
C LEU A 81 -29.40 -12.02 -36.32
N GLN A 82 -30.18 -12.21 -35.25
CA GLN A 82 -31.08 -11.18 -34.75
C GLN A 82 -30.38 -10.29 -33.73
N PRO A 83 -30.62 -8.96 -33.76
CA PRO A 83 -30.09 -8.07 -32.76
C PRO A 83 -30.70 -8.41 -31.39
N ILE A 84 -29.87 -8.36 -30.34
CA ILE A 84 -30.32 -8.61 -28.97
C ILE A 84 -31.25 -7.47 -28.55
N GLN A 85 -32.49 -7.81 -28.21
CA GLN A 85 -33.43 -6.85 -27.63
C GLN A 85 -32.97 -6.46 -26.23
N ARG A 86 -33.00 -5.16 -25.94
CA ARG A 86 -32.57 -4.62 -24.65
C ARG A 86 -33.63 -4.88 -23.57
N ARG A 87 -33.18 -5.04 -22.34
CA ARG A 87 -34.08 -5.10 -21.17
C ARG A 87 -34.73 -3.73 -20.95
N LYS A 88 -35.98 -3.73 -20.49
CA LYS A 88 -36.78 -2.52 -20.23
C LYS A 88 -36.05 -1.61 -19.24
N GLY A 89 -35.90 -0.33 -19.58
CA GLY A 89 -35.30 0.70 -18.72
C GLY A 89 -33.82 1.04 -18.99
N VAL A 90 -33.12 0.30 -19.85
CA VAL A 90 -31.71 0.60 -20.20
C VAL A 90 -31.64 1.57 -21.38
N LYS A 91 -31.20 2.81 -21.13
CA LYS A 91 -30.88 3.80 -22.17
C LYS A 91 -29.41 3.67 -22.56
N ILE A 92 -29.14 3.68 -23.85
CA ILE A 92 -27.77 3.68 -24.37
C ILE A 92 -27.44 5.09 -24.83
N ASN A 93 -26.41 5.68 -24.23
CA ASN A 93 -25.76 6.90 -24.71
C ASN A 93 -24.65 6.49 -25.68
N LEU A 94 -25.02 5.98 -26.86
CA LEU A 94 -24.07 5.80 -27.96
C LEU A 94 -24.38 6.86 -29.00
N ASP A 95 -23.38 7.66 -29.34
CA ASP A 95 -23.48 8.59 -30.45
C ASP A 95 -23.61 7.80 -31.75
N LEU A 96 -24.45 8.27 -32.67
CA LEU A 96 -24.69 7.63 -33.98
C LEU A 96 -23.39 7.51 -34.82
N ASN A 97 -22.36 8.27 -34.49
CA ASN A 97 -21.04 8.24 -35.14
C ASN A 97 -20.07 7.22 -34.52
N THR A 98 -20.51 6.38 -33.57
CA THR A 98 -19.64 5.36 -32.97
C THR A 98 -19.41 4.19 -33.94
N THR A 99 -18.16 3.99 -34.36
CA THR A 99 -17.73 2.87 -35.22
C THR A 99 -17.07 1.76 -34.38
N CYS A 100 -17.28 0.50 -34.76
CA CYS A 100 -16.61 -0.62 -34.12
C CYS A 100 -15.10 -0.58 -34.40
N PRO A 101 -14.22 -0.63 -33.38
CA PRO A 101 -12.77 -0.62 -33.58
C PRO A 101 -12.25 -1.88 -34.28
N CYS A 102 -12.98 -2.99 -34.20
CA CYS A 102 -12.61 -4.24 -34.86
C CYS A 102 -13.17 -4.35 -36.28
N CYS A 103 -14.32 -3.72 -36.55
CA CYS A 103 -15.07 -3.89 -37.80
C CYS A 103 -15.14 -2.65 -38.69
N SER A 104 -14.26 -1.68 -38.46
CA SER A 104 -14.13 -0.43 -39.24
C SER A 104 -13.97 -0.69 -40.73
#